data_AF-A0A821XUI7-F1
#
_entry.id   AF-A0A821XUI7-F1
#
_cell.length_a   1.000
_cell.length_b   1.000
_cell.length_c   1.000
_cell.angle_alpha   90.00
_cell.angle_beta   90.00
_cell.angle_gamma   90.00
#
_symmetry.space_group_name_H-M   'P 1'
#
loop_
_entity.id
_entity.type
_entity.pdbx_description
1 polymer ?
#
loop_
_entity_poly.entity_id
_entity_poly.type
_entity_poly.pdbx_seq_one_letter_code
_entity_poly.pdbx_strand_id
1 'polypeptide(L)'
;MLFHMGSNKKMDAPQARLPVDACPNLFKSNALGRVFTVNPKQTECFYLRLLLVNVTGPLSFQDIRKVNGQQYSTYKDACLALGLLEDDNQWECMFAEAALNCTAIQIRLLFAIVLTTCFPARAQILWDNHKDSMTDDILHQHRTRCNDVTITFSDAMYNEALIAIEDLCIIIANLSLSHFGMNSPDRAVSDFMNTEMNREMQYNTVEMAAIVTRNVPLMNEEQKIIYDRIMLAVSAGQGGFFFWMHQVELEKHSLFR
;
A
#
# COMPACT_ATOMS: atom_id res chain seq x y z
N MET A 1 -6.12 -26.20 -16.72
CA MET A 1 -6.12 -27.65 -16.46
C MET A 1 -6.71 -27.90 -15.09
N LEU A 2 -7.57 -28.91 -15.00
CA LEU A 2 -8.50 -29.20 -13.92
C LEU A 2 -7.83 -29.41 -12.55
N PHE A 3 -8.45 -28.82 -11.52
CA PHE A 3 -8.27 -29.19 -10.12
C PHE A 3 -8.67 -30.65 -9.91
N HIS A 4 -7.78 -31.48 -9.36
CA HIS A 4 -8.12 -32.83 -8.91
C HIS A 4 -8.04 -32.88 -7.38
N MET A 5 -9.21 -32.97 -6.75
CA MET A 5 -9.38 -33.24 -5.33
C MET A 5 -9.48 -34.76 -5.13
N GLY A 6 -8.79 -35.28 -4.11
CA GLY A 6 -9.16 -36.51 -3.42
C GLY A 6 -8.51 -37.80 -3.92
N SER A 7 -7.55 -38.31 -3.14
CA SER A 7 -7.33 -39.75 -3.02
C SER A 7 -6.92 -40.08 -1.60
N ASN A 8 -7.87 -40.67 -0.87
CA ASN A 8 -7.70 -41.27 0.45
C ASN A 8 -6.55 -42.30 0.41
N LYS A 9 -5.41 -41.96 1.02
CA LYS A 9 -4.39 -42.96 1.36
C LYS A 9 -4.48 -43.24 2.85
N LYS A 10 -4.77 -44.51 3.17
CA LYS A 10 -4.86 -45.06 4.53
C LYS A 10 -3.58 -44.76 5.31
N MET A 11 -3.76 -44.42 6.59
CA MET A 11 -2.70 -44.10 7.54
C MET A 11 -2.08 -45.41 8.04
N ASP A 12 -0.83 -45.70 7.65
CA ASP A 12 -0.08 -46.84 8.19
C ASP A 12 0.50 -46.51 9.58
N ALA A 13 0.67 -47.55 10.39
CA ALA A 13 1.14 -47.49 11.77
C ALA A 13 2.55 -46.84 11.89
N PRO A 14 2.85 -46.16 13.02
CA PRO A 14 4.10 -45.42 13.17
C PRO A 14 5.31 -46.36 13.22
N GLN A 15 6.12 -46.34 12.16
CA GLN A 15 7.46 -46.94 12.16
C GLN A 15 8.39 -46.16 13.09
N ALA A 16 9.23 -46.89 13.82
CA ALA A 16 10.18 -46.35 14.79
C ALA A 16 11.11 -45.31 14.14
N ARG A 17 11.25 -44.15 14.80
CA ARG A 17 12.02 -43.01 14.29
C ARG A 17 13.52 -43.27 14.47
N LEU A 18 14.28 -43.19 13.40
CA LEU A 18 15.75 -43.22 13.45
C LEU A 18 16.26 -41.80 13.79
N PRO A 19 17.14 -41.65 14.79
CA PRO A 19 17.80 -40.38 15.07
C PRO A 19 18.74 -39.99 13.92
N VAL A 20 18.86 -38.70 13.64
CA VAL A 20 19.81 -38.17 12.66
C VAL A 20 21.21 -38.14 13.28
N ASP A 21 22.21 -38.72 12.61
CA ASP A 21 23.56 -38.99 13.13
C ASP A 21 24.34 -37.75 13.63
N ALA A 22 23.85 -36.53 13.38
CA ALA A 22 24.47 -35.28 13.82
C ALA A 22 23.78 -34.62 15.04
N CYS A 23 22.59 -35.07 15.46
CA CYS A 23 21.80 -34.43 16.52
C CYS A 23 20.92 -35.44 17.26
N PRO A 24 21.25 -35.83 18.51
CA PRO A 24 20.51 -36.87 19.25
C PRO A 24 19.05 -36.54 19.57
N ASN A 25 18.65 -35.27 19.47
CA ASN A 25 17.27 -34.81 19.68
C ASN A 25 16.47 -34.65 18.38
N LEU A 26 17.07 -34.90 17.21
CA LEU A 26 16.43 -34.71 15.91
C LEU A 26 16.05 -36.07 15.31
N PHE A 27 14.75 -36.36 15.32
CA PHE A 27 14.19 -37.61 14.80
C PHE A 27 13.72 -37.44 13.36
N LYS A 28 14.20 -38.28 12.43
CA LYS A 28 13.69 -38.29 11.05
C LYS A 28 12.27 -38.84 11.04
N SER A 29 11.31 -38.05 10.58
CA SER A 29 9.90 -38.44 10.45
C SER A 29 9.44 -38.22 9.01
N ASN A 30 8.71 -39.19 8.45
CA ASN A 30 8.00 -39.04 7.17
C ASN A 30 6.73 -38.17 7.28
N ALA A 31 6.49 -37.53 8.43
CA ALA A 31 5.40 -36.59 8.60
C ALA A 31 5.71 -35.28 7.86
N LEU A 32 5.03 -35.06 6.73
CA LEU A 32 4.97 -33.75 6.10
C LEU A 32 4.33 -32.77 7.09
N GLY A 33 5.14 -31.87 7.66
CA GLY A 33 4.63 -30.78 8.47
C GLY A 33 3.69 -29.91 7.64
N ARG A 34 2.48 -29.63 8.13
CA ARG A 34 1.57 -28.69 7.47
C ARG A 34 2.10 -27.27 7.69
N VAL A 35 2.57 -26.63 6.63
CA VAL A 35 2.90 -25.21 6.66
C VAL A 35 1.60 -24.42 6.41
N PHE A 36 1.09 -23.73 7.43
CA PHE A 36 -0.15 -22.95 7.35
C PHE A 36 -0.07 -21.90 6.24
N THR A 37 -1.18 -21.69 5.53
CA THR A 37 -1.35 -20.58 4.58
C THR A 37 -1.11 -19.26 5.32
N VAL A 38 -0.01 -18.60 4.99
CA VAL A 38 0.35 -17.31 5.58
C VAL A 38 -0.30 -16.23 4.71
N ASN A 39 -0.98 -15.28 5.34
CA ASN A 39 -1.50 -14.11 4.63
C ASN A 39 -0.31 -13.23 4.20
N PRO A 40 -0.25 -12.73 2.95
CA PRO A 40 0.79 -11.79 2.50
C PRO A 40 1.01 -10.58 3.43
N LYS A 41 -0.02 -10.16 4.18
CA LYS A 41 0.07 -9.10 5.20
C LYS A 41 0.98 -9.44 6.39
N GLN A 42 1.32 -10.71 6.59
CA GLN A 42 2.28 -11.17 7.60
C GLN A 42 3.64 -11.42 6.94
N THR A 43 4.29 -10.32 6.54
CA THR A 43 5.53 -10.30 5.76
C THR A 43 6.63 -11.14 6.39
N GLU A 44 6.85 -11.04 7.71
CA GLU A 44 7.84 -11.87 8.41
C GLU A 44 7.51 -13.37 8.34
N CYS A 45 6.26 -13.75 8.56
CA CYS A 45 5.82 -15.15 8.47
C CYS A 45 5.93 -15.69 7.04
N PHE A 46 5.73 -14.84 6.03
CA PHE A 46 5.89 -15.20 4.63
C PHE A 46 7.35 -15.54 4.32
N TYR A 47 8.29 -14.67 4.68
CA TYR A 47 9.71 -14.94 4.47
C TYR A 47 10.23 -16.12 5.31
N LEU A 48 9.77 -16.24 6.56
CA LEU A 48 10.10 -17.40 7.41
C LEU A 48 9.61 -18.71 6.77
N ARG A 49 8.38 -18.72 6.25
CA ARG A 49 7.83 -19.88 5.52
C ARG A 49 8.68 -20.19 4.29
N LEU A 50 9.08 -19.18 3.52
CA LEU A 50 9.90 -19.36 2.33
C LEU A 50 11.26 -19.98 2.70
N LEU A 51 11.90 -19.53 3.79
CA LEU A 51 13.13 -20.15 4.29
C LEU A 51 12.90 -21.57 4.78
N LEU A 52 11.83 -21.85 5.53
CA LEU A 52 11.54 -23.20 6.03
C LEU A 52 11.32 -24.23 4.91
N VAL A 53 10.89 -23.78 3.73
CA VAL A 53 10.73 -24.64 2.55
C VAL A 53 12.07 -24.89 1.84
N ASN A 54 12.99 -23.92 1.85
CA ASN A 54 14.22 -23.96 1.04
C ASN A 54 15.49 -24.30 1.84
N VAL A 55 15.51 -24.08 3.16
CA VAL A 55 16.66 -24.30 4.05
C VAL A 55 16.49 -25.62 4.80
N THR A 56 17.41 -26.56 4.60
CA THR A 56 17.37 -27.88 5.23
C THR A 56 18.09 -27.89 6.58
N GLY A 57 17.43 -28.42 7.61
CA GLY A 57 18.04 -28.68 8.92
C GLY A 57 18.40 -27.48 9.82
N PRO A 58 17.70 -26.32 9.77
CA PRO A 58 17.97 -25.25 10.74
C PRO A 58 17.65 -25.75 12.16
N LEU A 59 18.59 -25.55 13.09
CA LEU A 59 18.44 -25.95 14.49
C LEU A 59 17.86 -24.83 15.37
N SER A 60 17.78 -23.60 14.84
CA SER A 60 17.22 -22.43 15.51
C SER A 60 16.74 -21.36 14.51
N PHE A 61 15.97 -20.38 15.01
CA PHE A 61 15.59 -19.18 14.24
C PHE A 61 16.77 -18.27 13.86
N GLN A 62 17.91 -18.41 14.54
CA GLN A 62 19.14 -17.76 14.11
C GLN A 62 19.76 -18.53 12.94
N ASP A 63 19.82 -19.86 13.04
CA ASP A 63 20.42 -20.70 12.02
C ASP A 63 19.66 -20.67 10.69
N ILE A 64 18.33 -20.54 10.72
CA ILE A 64 17.55 -20.40 9.48
C ILE A 64 17.84 -19.10 8.71
N ARG A 65 18.39 -18.09 9.39
CA ARG A 65 18.84 -16.82 8.79
C ARG A 65 20.33 -16.85 8.41
N LYS A 66 21.00 -18.00 8.49
CA LYS A 66 22.40 -18.13 8.03
C LYS A 66 22.42 -18.60 6.58
N VAL A 67 23.08 -17.83 5.72
CA VAL A 67 23.30 -18.18 4.31
C VAL A 67 24.80 -18.14 4.05
N ASN A 68 25.38 -19.25 3.58
CA ASN A 68 26.82 -19.39 3.33
C ASN A 68 27.71 -18.99 4.53
N GLY A 69 27.26 -19.25 5.76
CA GLY A 69 28.00 -18.92 7.00
C GLY A 69 27.81 -17.49 7.51
N GLN A 70 27.18 -16.60 6.73
CA GLN A 70 26.85 -15.23 7.16
C GLN A 70 25.48 -15.20 7.85
N GLN A 71 25.40 -14.57 9.02
CA GLN A 71 24.15 -14.33 9.75
C GLN A 71 23.47 -13.06 9.22
N TYR A 72 22.18 -13.16 8.88
CA TYR A 72 21.37 -12.03 8.43
C TYR A 72 20.42 -11.51 9.52
N SER A 73 20.12 -10.21 9.46
CA SER A 73 19.26 -9.47 10.41
C SER A 73 17.80 -9.87 10.30
N THR A 74 17.27 -10.02 9.09
CA THR A 74 15.86 -10.35 8.88
C THR A 74 15.71 -11.64 8.06
N TYR A 75 14.53 -12.26 8.12
CA TYR A 75 14.22 -13.41 7.24
C TYR A 75 14.19 -13.00 5.76
N LYS A 76 13.79 -11.76 5.47
CA LYS A 76 13.80 -11.19 4.11
C LYS A 76 15.22 -11.15 3.53
N ASP A 77 16.19 -10.67 4.32
CA ASP A 77 17.59 -10.59 3.89
C ASP A 77 18.19 -11.98 3.61
N ALA A 78 17.84 -12.98 4.42
CA ALA A 78 18.24 -14.36 4.17
C ALA A 78 17.61 -14.93 2.90
N CYS A 79 16.33 -14.63 2.63
CA CYS A 79 15.66 -15.01 1.37
C CYS A 79 16.32 -14.35 0.15
N LEU A 80 16.68 -13.06 0.28
CA LEU A 80 17.43 -12.31 -0.74
C LEU A 80 18.78 -12.96 -1.03
N ALA A 81 19.55 -13.28 0.01
CA ALA A 81 20.87 -13.90 -0.13
C ALA A 81 20.81 -15.32 -0.74
N LEU A 82 19.69 -16.03 -0.57
CA LEU A 82 19.44 -17.33 -1.20
C LEU A 82 18.88 -17.21 -2.62
N GLY A 83 18.61 -16.00 -3.11
CA GLY A 83 18.00 -15.78 -4.43
C GLY A 83 16.55 -16.29 -4.52
N LEU A 84 15.82 -16.33 -3.40
CA LEU A 84 14.45 -16.84 -3.34
C LEU A 84 13.38 -15.79 -3.67
N LEU A 85 13.78 -14.52 -3.76
CA LEU A 85 12.91 -13.42 -4.16
C LEU A 85 13.14 -13.10 -5.64
N GLU A 86 12.07 -12.71 -6.35
CA GLU A 86 12.18 -12.25 -7.73
C GLU A 86 13.13 -11.05 -7.82
N ASP A 87 13.87 -10.99 -8.92
CA ASP A 87 14.80 -9.91 -9.20
C ASP A 87 14.02 -8.61 -9.45
N ASP A 88 14.37 -7.54 -8.72
CA ASP A 88 13.72 -6.24 -8.84
C ASP A 88 14.04 -5.53 -10.17
N ASN A 89 14.88 -6.15 -11.02
CA ASN A 89 15.20 -5.68 -12.38
C ASN A 89 13.95 -5.35 -13.23
N GLN A 90 12.85 -6.08 -13.07
CA GLN A 90 11.60 -5.77 -13.76
C GLN A 90 11.03 -4.41 -13.36
N TRP A 91 11.16 -4.05 -12.08
CA TRP A 91 10.69 -2.77 -11.56
C TRP A 91 11.62 -1.64 -11.99
N GLU A 92 12.93 -1.88 -12.00
CA GLU A 92 13.92 -0.92 -12.49
C GLU A 92 13.64 -0.51 -13.95
N CYS A 93 13.46 -1.48 -14.85
CA CYS A 93 13.12 -1.20 -16.24
C CYS A 93 11.79 -0.45 -16.38
N MET A 94 10.76 -0.88 -15.64
CA MET A 94 9.45 -0.27 -15.69
C MET A 94 9.46 1.19 -15.20
N PHE A 95 10.17 1.50 -14.10
CA PHE A 95 10.26 2.88 -13.62
C PHE A 95 11.14 3.75 -14.50
N ALA A 96 12.20 3.19 -15.09
CA ALA A 96 13.01 3.90 -16.08
C ALA A 96 12.18 4.27 -17.33
N GLU A 97 11.30 3.37 -17.81
CA GLU A 97 10.37 3.68 -18.90
C GLU A 97 9.31 4.70 -18.50
N ALA A 98 8.76 4.58 -17.29
CA ALA A 98 7.77 5.52 -16.77
C ALA A 98 8.36 6.93 -16.62
N ALA A 99 9.62 7.06 -16.21
CA ALA A 99 10.32 8.34 -16.11
C ALA A 99 10.40 9.10 -17.45
N LEU A 100 10.32 8.40 -18.59
CA LEU A 100 10.33 9.01 -19.92
C LEU A 100 8.93 9.37 -20.44
N ASN A 101 7.88 8.70 -19.95
CA ASN A 101 6.55 8.74 -20.55
C ASN A 101 5.44 9.26 -19.62
N CYS A 102 5.71 9.41 -18.32
CA CYS A 102 4.71 9.70 -17.31
C CYS A 102 5.09 10.94 -16.48
N THR A 103 4.07 11.52 -15.84
CA THR A 103 4.29 12.61 -14.87
C THR A 103 4.72 12.07 -13.52
N ALA A 104 5.42 12.89 -12.72
CA ALA A 104 5.85 12.50 -11.37
C ALA A 104 4.69 11.96 -10.50
N ILE A 105 3.50 12.55 -10.59
CA ILE A 105 2.28 12.06 -9.91
C ILE A 105 1.92 10.63 -10.33
N GLN A 106 1.94 10.34 -11.64
CA GLN A 106 1.65 9.01 -12.17
C GLN A 106 2.70 7.99 -11.74
N ILE A 107 3.98 8.39 -11.72
CA ILE A 107 5.08 7.53 -11.27
C ILE A 107 4.93 7.21 -9.77
N ARG A 108 4.57 8.19 -8.93
CA ARG A 108 4.26 7.97 -7.50
C ARG A 108 3.09 7.00 -7.30
N LEU A 109 2.03 7.12 -8.11
CA LEU A 109 0.90 6.18 -8.09
C LEU A 109 1.33 4.76 -8.49
N LEU A 110 2.09 4.63 -9.58
CA LEU A 110 2.63 3.35 -10.03
C LEU A 110 3.49 2.71 -8.93
N PHE A 111 4.33 3.50 -8.27
CA PHE A 111 5.16 3.06 -7.15
C PHE A 111 4.33 2.54 -5.98
N ALA A 112 3.31 3.27 -5.55
CA ALA A 112 2.41 2.82 -4.48
C ALA A 112 1.68 1.51 -4.85
N ILE A 113 1.26 1.34 -6.10
CA ILE A 113 0.67 0.08 -6.58
C ILE A 113 1.68 -1.06 -6.47
N VAL A 114 2.88 -0.89 -7.01
CA VAL A 114 3.94 -1.92 -6.97
C VAL A 114 4.28 -2.31 -5.54
N LEU A 115 4.42 -1.35 -4.63
CA LEU A 115 4.66 -1.62 -3.21
C LEU A 115 3.56 -2.50 -2.60
N THR A 116 2.30 -2.14 -2.86
CA THR A 116 1.14 -2.76 -2.20
C THR A 116 0.71 -4.09 -2.82
N THR A 117 0.96 -4.30 -4.11
CA THR A 117 0.52 -5.51 -4.83
C THR A 117 1.64 -6.52 -5.06
N CYS A 118 2.86 -6.04 -5.28
CA CYS A 118 3.98 -6.87 -5.73
C CYS A 118 5.05 -7.07 -4.66
N PHE A 119 5.06 -6.26 -3.60
CA PHE A 119 6.00 -6.39 -2.46
C PHE A 119 7.47 -6.52 -2.91
N PRO A 120 8.03 -5.49 -3.60
CA PRO A 120 9.38 -5.54 -4.14
C PRO A 120 10.41 -5.88 -3.07
N ALA A 121 11.45 -6.59 -3.48
CA ALA A 121 12.41 -7.14 -2.54
C ALA A 121 13.27 -6.01 -1.91
N ARG A 122 13.58 -4.96 -2.67
CA ARG A 122 14.41 -3.82 -2.26
C ARG A 122 13.71 -2.49 -2.54
N ALA A 123 12.53 -2.31 -1.95
CA ALA A 123 11.72 -1.08 -2.08
C ALA A 123 12.49 0.23 -1.84
N GLN A 124 13.33 0.30 -0.80
CA GLN A 124 14.11 1.49 -0.49
C GLN A 124 15.10 1.85 -1.62
N ILE A 125 15.73 0.86 -2.23
CA ILE A 125 16.71 1.08 -3.30
C ILE A 125 16.01 1.49 -4.60
N LEU A 126 14.86 0.88 -4.87
CA LEU A 126 14.02 1.26 -5.99
C LEU A 126 13.56 2.73 -5.86
N TRP A 127 13.20 3.16 -4.64
CA TRP A 127 12.95 4.58 -4.36
C TRP A 127 14.20 5.43 -4.62
N ASP A 128 15.35 5.06 -4.05
CA ASP A 128 16.58 5.85 -4.17
C ASP A 128 17.02 6.05 -5.62
N ASN A 129 16.75 5.07 -6.49
CA ASN A 129 17.07 5.11 -7.92
C ASN A 129 16.12 6.01 -8.73
N HIS A 130 14.84 6.14 -8.32
CA HIS A 130 13.79 6.81 -9.11
C HIS A 130 13.16 8.04 -8.43
N LYS A 131 13.64 8.42 -7.24
CA LYS A 131 13.09 9.54 -6.44
C LYS A 131 13.08 10.88 -7.18
N ASP A 132 14.05 11.13 -8.06
CA ASP A 132 14.14 12.39 -8.81
C ASP A 132 12.96 12.52 -9.78
N SER A 133 12.68 11.46 -10.54
CA SER A 133 11.51 11.40 -11.45
C SER A 133 10.19 11.48 -10.68
N MET A 134 10.14 10.95 -9.46
CA MET A 134 8.97 11.05 -8.58
C MET A 134 8.84 12.39 -7.85
N THR A 135 9.83 13.28 -7.93
CA THR A 135 9.84 14.58 -7.21
C THR A 135 9.91 15.77 -8.17
N ASP A 136 9.93 15.52 -9.47
CA ASP A 136 10.13 16.54 -10.50
C ASP A 136 9.06 17.65 -10.49
N ASP A 137 7.79 17.29 -10.28
CA ASP A 137 6.69 18.25 -10.16
C ASP A 137 6.82 19.14 -8.92
N ILE A 138 7.27 18.58 -7.80
CA ILE A 138 7.53 19.32 -6.55
C ILE A 138 8.68 20.31 -6.77
N LEU A 139 9.75 19.90 -7.46
CA LEU A 139 10.85 20.78 -7.85
C LEU A 139 10.37 21.93 -8.74
N HIS A 140 9.55 21.62 -9.74
CA HIS A 140 8.96 22.65 -10.59
C HIS A 140 8.11 23.64 -9.79
N GLN A 141 7.30 23.15 -8.84
CA GLN A 141 6.48 24.01 -7.97
C GLN A 141 7.34 24.93 -7.10
N HIS A 142 8.41 24.42 -6.48
CA HIS A 142 9.34 25.22 -5.68
C HIS A 142 10.02 26.32 -6.51
N ARG A 143 10.54 25.98 -7.69
CA ARG A 143 11.15 26.95 -8.62
C ARG A 143 10.17 28.06 -9.01
N THR A 144 8.92 27.69 -9.28
CA THR A 144 7.87 28.64 -9.66
C THR A 144 7.49 29.56 -8.49
N ARG A 145 7.34 29.02 -7.27
CA ARG A 145 6.96 29.78 -6.08
C ARG A 145 8.05 30.77 -5.64
N CYS A 146 9.31 30.37 -5.71
CA CYS A 146 10.45 31.21 -5.33
C CYS A 146 10.95 32.10 -6.48
N ASN A 147 10.44 31.89 -7.71
CA ASN A 147 10.93 32.51 -8.94
C ASN A 147 12.46 32.37 -9.12
N ASP A 148 12.98 31.20 -8.76
CA ASP A 148 14.41 30.86 -8.78
C ASP A 148 14.62 29.49 -9.43
N VAL A 149 15.30 29.50 -10.57
CA VAL A 149 15.58 28.28 -11.37
C VAL A 149 16.80 27.52 -10.85
N THR A 150 17.61 28.14 -9.99
CA THR A 150 18.83 27.53 -9.44
C THR A 150 18.55 26.51 -8.33
N ILE A 151 17.32 26.45 -7.84
CA ILE A 151 16.88 25.45 -6.86
C ILE A 151 17.09 24.04 -7.44
N THR A 152 17.73 23.18 -6.66
CA THR A 152 17.94 21.76 -6.93
C THR A 152 17.08 20.91 -5.99
N PHE A 153 17.08 19.59 -6.19
CA PHE A 153 16.45 18.67 -5.24
C PHE A 153 17.00 18.87 -3.82
N SER A 154 16.12 18.73 -2.84
CA SER A 154 16.44 18.81 -1.42
C SER A 154 15.73 17.69 -0.65
N ASP A 155 16.26 17.34 0.51
CA ASP A 155 15.67 16.29 1.36
C ASP A 155 14.21 16.60 1.75
N ALA A 156 13.86 17.88 1.92
CA ALA A 156 12.50 18.30 2.20
C ALA A 156 11.53 17.96 1.06
N MET A 157 11.98 18.07 -0.19
CA MET A 157 11.16 17.77 -1.36
C MET A 157 11.00 16.26 -1.56
N TYR A 158 12.06 15.49 -1.32
CA TYR A 158 11.97 14.04 -1.30
C TYR A 158 11.03 13.57 -0.18
N ASN A 159 11.04 14.24 0.97
CA ASN A 159 10.11 13.95 2.06
C ASN A 159 8.65 14.23 1.65
N GLU A 160 8.37 15.35 0.96
CA GLU A 160 7.03 15.63 0.42
C GLU A 160 6.55 14.53 -0.55
N ALA A 161 7.44 14.08 -1.44
CA ALA A 161 7.13 12.97 -2.34
C ALA A 161 6.86 11.64 -1.57
N LEU A 162 7.64 11.35 -0.52
CA LEU A 162 7.41 10.19 0.35
C LEU A 162 6.07 10.26 1.09
N ILE A 163 5.66 11.45 1.58
CA ILE A 163 4.35 11.66 2.20
C ILE A 163 3.24 11.33 1.20
N ALA A 164 3.34 11.83 -0.03
CA ALA A 164 2.37 11.56 -1.08
C ALA A 164 2.27 10.08 -1.42
N ILE A 165 3.40 9.36 -1.48
CA ILE A 165 3.43 7.92 -1.72
C ILE A 165 2.82 7.16 -0.52
N GLU A 166 3.15 7.56 0.71
CA GLU A 166 2.60 6.91 1.90
C GLU A 166 1.08 7.06 1.96
N ASP A 167 0.56 8.24 1.67
CA ASP A 167 -0.88 8.50 1.57
C ASP A 167 -1.55 7.56 0.55
N LEU A 168 -0.94 7.38 -0.63
CA LEU A 168 -1.42 6.43 -1.63
C LEU A 168 -1.40 4.98 -1.12
N CYS A 169 -0.34 4.57 -0.42
CA CYS A 169 -0.24 3.23 0.16
C CYS A 169 -1.31 2.99 1.24
N ILE A 170 -1.59 3.99 2.07
CA ILE A 170 -2.66 3.94 3.08
C ILE A 170 -4.02 3.81 2.40
N ILE A 171 -4.28 4.58 1.33
CA ILE A 171 -5.53 4.49 0.56
C ILE A 171 -5.71 3.10 -0.06
N ILE A 172 -4.66 2.55 -0.67
CA ILE A 172 -4.74 1.29 -1.43
C ILE A 172 -4.79 0.06 -0.51
N ALA A 173 -3.95 0.01 0.52
CA ALA A 173 -3.74 -1.20 1.32
C ALA A 173 -3.87 -1.00 2.84
N ASN A 174 -4.06 0.23 3.30
CA ASN A 174 -4.03 0.61 4.72
C ASN A 174 -2.72 0.19 5.41
N LEU A 175 -1.59 0.39 4.72
CA LEU A 175 -0.24 0.06 5.18
C LEU A 175 0.68 1.27 5.00
N SER A 176 1.55 1.51 5.98
CA SER A 176 2.58 2.56 5.94
C SER A 176 3.81 2.13 5.15
N LEU A 177 4.65 3.08 4.76
CA LEU A 177 5.90 2.80 4.03
C LEU A 177 6.86 1.89 4.81
N SER A 178 6.87 2.00 6.14
CA SER A 178 7.67 1.14 7.01
C SER A 178 7.34 -0.36 6.86
N HIS A 179 6.10 -0.71 6.51
CA HIS A 179 5.72 -2.11 6.27
C HIS A 179 6.42 -2.71 5.05
N PHE A 180 6.77 -1.87 4.06
CA PHE A 180 7.45 -2.28 2.84
C PHE A 180 8.99 -2.21 2.96
N GLY A 181 9.51 -1.85 4.15
CA GLY A 181 10.94 -1.71 4.39
C GLY A 181 11.52 -0.39 3.87
N MET A 182 10.68 0.65 3.77
CA MET A 182 11.11 2.02 3.45
C MET A 182 11.15 2.90 4.69
N ASN A 183 11.92 3.97 4.61
CA ASN A 183 11.95 4.99 5.66
C ASN A 183 10.59 5.70 5.77
N SER A 184 10.10 5.89 7.00
CA SER A 184 8.90 6.69 7.25
C SER A 184 9.17 8.17 6.93
N PRO A 185 8.25 8.87 6.25
CA PRO A 185 8.39 10.29 6.02
C PRO A 185 8.25 11.07 7.34
N ASP A 186 8.95 12.19 7.42
CA ASP A 186 8.83 13.15 8.51
C ASP A 186 7.58 14.02 8.28
N ARG A 187 6.50 13.70 8.99
CA ARG A 187 5.26 14.50 8.95
C ARG A 187 5.33 15.52 10.08
N ALA A 188 5.75 16.75 9.77
CA ALA A 188 5.53 17.86 10.70
C ALA A 188 4.02 18.01 10.94
N VAL A 189 3.58 18.24 12.18
CA VAL A 189 2.14 18.32 12.56
C VAL A 189 1.35 19.35 11.73
N SER A 190 2.05 20.38 11.22
CA SER A 190 1.53 21.36 10.27
C SER A 190 1.05 20.75 8.94
N ASP A 191 1.75 19.73 8.44
CA ASP A 191 1.49 19.16 7.11
C ASP A 191 0.25 18.25 7.11
N PHE A 192 -0.08 17.60 8.24
CA PHE A 192 -1.31 16.84 8.36
C PHE A 192 -2.56 17.70 8.10
N MET A 193 -2.58 18.92 8.65
CA MET A 193 -3.69 19.87 8.45
C MET A 193 -3.72 20.41 7.02
N ASN A 194 -2.56 20.64 6.41
CA ASN A 194 -2.47 21.10 5.02
C ASN A 194 -2.89 20.00 4.03
N THR A 195 -2.56 18.74 4.27
CA THR A 195 -2.94 17.63 3.39
C THR A 195 -4.44 17.39 3.42
N GLU A 196 -5.08 17.40 4.60
CA GLU A 196 -6.53 17.21 4.68
C GLU A 196 -7.28 18.40 4.07
N MET A 197 -6.81 19.62 4.30
CA MET A 197 -7.35 20.82 3.66
C MET A 197 -7.14 20.81 2.13
N ASN A 198 -5.97 20.38 1.65
CA ASN A 198 -5.71 20.26 0.22
C ASN A 198 -6.52 19.14 -0.44
N ARG A 199 -6.80 18.03 0.27
CA ARG A 199 -7.75 17.00 -0.16
C ARG A 199 -9.17 17.55 -0.28
N GLU A 200 -9.60 18.36 0.69
CA GLU A 200 -10.90 19.04 0.65
C GLU A 200 -10.96 20.17 -0.39
N MET A 201 -9.85 20.64 -0.95
CA MET A 201 -9.86 21.69 -1.99
C MET A 201 -9.57 21.19 -3.41
N GLN A 202 -9.11 19.95 -3.59
CA GLN A 202 -8.82 19.36 -4.90
C GLN A 202 -10.06 18.76 -5.58
N TYR A 203 -11.15 19.51 -5.68
CA TYR A 203 -12.27 19.11 -6.52
C TYR A 203 -12.03 19.53 -7.97
N ASN A 204 -12.34 18.64 -8.92
CA ASN A 204 -12.34 18.98 -10.33
C ASN A 204 -13.48 19.98 -10.61
N THR A 205 -13.14 21.26 -10.69
CA THR A 205 -14.11 22.35 -10.86
C THR A 205 -14.91 22.22 -12.15
N VAL A 206 -14.34 21.64 -13.19
CA VAL A 206 -15.02 21.40 -14.48
C VAL A 206 -16.06 20.28 -14.34
N GLU A 207 -15.72 19.19 -13.65
CA GLU A 207 -16.65 18.08 -13.40
C GLU A 207 -17.78 18.50 -12.45
N MET A 208 -17.46 19.24 -11.38
CA MET A 208 -18.46 19.77 -10.46
C MET A 208 -19.43 20.73 -11.15
N ALA A 209 -18.93 21.59 -12.05
CA ALA A 209 -19.79 22.46 -12.86
C ALA A 209 -20.73 21.64 -13.77
N ALA A 210 -20.24 20.58 -14.40
CA ALA A 210 -21.05 19.69 -15.23
C ALA A 210 -22.14 18.97 -14.42
N ILE A 211 -21.83 18.53 -13.20
CA ILE A 211 -22.81 17.91 -12.28
C ILE A 211 -23.91 18.91 -11.92
N VAL A 212 -23.55 20.16 -11.60
CA VAL A 212 -24.52 21.23 -11.28
C VAL A 212 -25.44 21.51 -12.46
N THR A 213 -24.89 21.69 -13.67
CA THR A 213 -25.69 21.95 -14.87
C THR A 213 -26.67 20.82 -15.17
N ARG A 214 -26.27 19.56 -14.95
CA ARG A 214 -27.12 18.38 -15.19
C ARG A 214 -28.19 18.19 -14.13
N ASN A 215 -27.87 18.40 -12.86
CA ASN A 215 -28.72 17.97 -11.75
C ASN A 215 -29.63 19.06 -11.20
N VAL A 216 -29.28 20.35 -11.32
CA VAL A 216 -30.14 21.47 -10.87
C VAL A 216 -31.52 21.47 -11.54
N PRO A 217 -31.66 21.16 -12.85
CA PRO A 217 -32.98 21.06 -13.48
C PRO A 217 -33.83 19.88 -12.99
N LEU A 218 -33.22 18.86 -12.36
CA LEU A 218 -33.89 17.64 -11.91
C LEU A 218 -34.35 17.72 -10.44
N MET A 219 -34.07 18.83 -9.75
CA MET A 219 -34.42 19.01 -8.34
C MET A 219 -35.93 19.22 -8.17
N ASN A 220 -36.49 18.64 -7.11
CA ASN A 220 -37.84 18.98 -6.67
C ASN A 220 -37.87 20.37 -5.99
N GLU A 221 -39.07 20.90 -5.74
CA GLU A 221 -39.23 22.26 -5.19
C GLU A 221 -38.52 22.45 -3.84
N GLU A 222 -38.60 21.47 -2.93
CA GLU A 222 -37.95 21.54 -1.62
C GLU A 222 -36.42 21.53 -1.73
N GLN A 223 -35.87 20.66 -2.57
CA GLN A 223 -34.44 20.58 -2.85
C GLN A 223 -33.92 21.87 -3.48
N LYS A 224 -34.69 22.47 -4.39
CA LYS A 224 -34.33 23.72 -5.06
C LYS A 224 -34.29 24.90 -4.09
N ILE A 225 -35.27 25.00 -3.19
CA ILE A 225 -35.29 26.04 -2.14
C ILE A 225 -34.05 25.94 -1.24
N ILE A 226 -33.67 24.72 -0.85
CA ILE A 226 -32.48 24.49 -0.01
C ILE A 226 -31.21 24.83 -0.80
N TYR A 227 -31.10 24.36 -2.04
CA TYR A 227 -29.97 24.63 -2.92
C TYR A 227 -29.75 26.14 -3.11
N ASP A 228 -30.78 26.90 -3.46
CA ASP A 228 -30.70 28.35 -3.67
C ASP A 228 -30.26 29.07 -2.39
N ARG A 229 -30.76 28.63 -1.23
CA ARG A 229 -30.37 29.21 0.08
C ARG A 229 -28.90 28.96 0.42
N ILE A 230 -28.38 27.76 0.15
CA ILE A 230 -26.96 27.43 0.36
C ILE A 230 -26.09 28.26 -0.60
N MET A 231 -26.46 28.33 -1.88
CA MET A 231 -25.71 29.11 -2.88
C MET A 231 -25.68 30.61 -2.55
N LEU A 232 -26.79 31.16 -2.05
CA LEU A 232 -26.83 32.54 -1.55
C LEU A 232 -25.93 32.75 -0.34
N ALA A 233 -25.92 31.84 0.64
CA ALA A 233 -25.02 31.95 1.79
C ALA A 233 -23.53 31.87 1.40
N VAL A 234 -23.18 30.97 0.46
CA VAL A 234 -21.83 30.81 -0.07
C VAL A 234 -21.37 32.07 -0.82
N SER A 235 -22.21 32.60 -1.72
CA SER A 235 -21.90 33.82 -2.49
C SER A 235 -21.80 35.08 -1.62
N ALA A 236 -22.52 35.12 -0.50
CA ALA A 236 -22.44 36.20 0.48
C ALA A 236 -21.27 36.05 1.48
N GLY A 237 -20.50 34.96 1.40
CA GLY A 237 -19.43 34.65 2.35
C GLY A 237 -19.91 34.43 3.79
N GLN A 238 -21.19 34.08 3.97
CA GLN A 238 -21.78 33.87 5.28
C GLN A 238 -21.58 32.40 5.70
N GLY A 239 -20.73 32.18 6.70
CA GLY A 239 -20.56 30.85 7.30
C GLY A 239 -21.81 30.39 8.06
N GLY A 240 -22.12 29.09 8.00
CA GLY A 240 -23.25 28.50 8.71
C GLY A 240 -23.36 26.98 8.49
N PHE A 241 -24.14 26.31 9.34
CA PHE A 241 -24.42 24.87 9.24
C PHE A 241 -25.81 24.64 8.65
N PHE A 242 -25.91 23.77 7.65
CA PHE A 242 -27.18 23.31 7.07
C PHE A 242 -27.39 21.85 7.43
N PHE A 243 -28.51 21.53 8.09
CA PHE A 243 -28.88 20.16 8.43
C PHE A 243 -30.01 19.71 7.52
N TRP A 244 -29.80 18.61 6.79
CA TRP A 244 -30.83 17.98 5.97
C TRP A 244 -31.40 16.78 6.72
N MET A 245 -32.68 16.82 7.06
CA MET A 245 -33.40 15.66 7.58
C MET A 245 -34.23 15.06 6.46
N HIS A 246 -33.85 13.86 6.03
CA HIS A 246 -34.69 13.07 5.13
C HIS A 246 -35.80 12.42 5.94
N GLN A 247 -37.03 12.88 5.76
CA GLN A 247 -38.19 12.27 6.40
C GLN A 247 -38.52 10.99 5.63
N VAL A 248 -38.05 9.84 6.14
CA VAL A 248 -38.48 8.54 5.63
C VAL A 248 -39.95 8.40 6.00
N GLU A 249 -40.81 8.44 4.99
CA GLU A 249 -42.24 8.20 5.12
C GLU A 249 -42.44 6.73 5.48
N LEU A 250 -42.56 6.44 6.78
CA LEU A 250 -43.01 5.14 7.25
C LEU A 250 -44.48 4.99 6.85
N GLU A 251 -44.72 4.29 5.74
CA GLU A 251 -46.02 3.70 5.44
C GLU A 251 -46.42 2.81 6.62
N LYS A 252 -47.22 3.36 7.54
CA LYS A 252 -47.96 2.55 8.49
C LYS A 252 -49.05 1.82 7.72
N HIS A 253 -48.71 0.63 7.23
CA HIS A 253 -49.69 -0.38 6.89
C HIS A 253 -50.59 -0.63 8.11
N SER A 254 -51.82 -0.14 8.02
CA SER A 254 -52.95 -0.56 8.82
C SER A 254 -53.20 -2.05 8.57
N LEU A 255 -52.73 -2.94 9.45
CA LEU A 255 -53.25 -4.30 9.61
C LEU A 255 -52.96 -4.77 11.05
N PHE A 256 -54.04 -5.12 11.76
CA PHE A 256 -54.16 -5.57 13.16
C PHE A 256 -53.98 -4.44 14.20
N ARG A 257 -55.01 -4.03 14.95
CA ARG A 257 -56.15 -4.76 15.54
C ARG A 257 -57.31 -3.80 15.83
#